data_AF-A0A6G6GMF2-F1
#
_entry.id   AF-A0A6G6GMF2-F1
#
_cell.length_a   1.000
_cell.length_b   1.000
_cell.length_c   1.000
_cell.angle_alpha   90.00
_cell.angle_beta   90.00
_cell.angle_gamma   90.00
#
_symmetry.space_group_name_H-M   'P 1'
#
loop_
_entity.id
_entity.type
_entity.pdbx_description
1 polymer ?
#
loop_
_entity_poly.entity_id
_entity_poly.type
_entity_poly.pdbx_seq_one_letter_code
_entity_poly.pdbx_strand_id
1 'polypeptide(L)'
;MTIKRLFIGLFLWCLACTFSHAQETNGTNANLIVKDTLGDQKYREDQFYLGVTYNLLSSVPSTVNLRGLSGGIHFGFLRDMPINERRNIAIAAGFGLSYDIYGSTFFIGESTQDKTIFTVLTSDEYDFDTNRFSTAVIEAPIELRWRSSTAQKYGFWRVYAGFRVGYAYWYKAKFVQTGNTVIQTDIPEFNRTRLAATLSFGYNKVNFYAYYSINPFFDNAVTTNTGENVDFRTIKLGIIFYIL
;
A
#
# COMPACT_ATOMS: atom_id res chain seq x y z
N MET A 1 28.93 -5.06 12.42
CA MET A 1 28.89 -3.86 11.55
C MET A 1 28.79 -4.30 10.09
N THR A 2 27.69 -4.93 9.67
CA THR A 2 27.69 -5.65 8.37
C THR A 2 26.30 -5.89 7.76
N ILE A 3 25.33 -5.01 8.00
CA ILE A 3 23.99 -5.09 7.36
C ILE A 3 23.62 -3.81 6.59
N LYS A 4 24.19 -2.65 6.95
CA LYS A 4 23.96 -1.38 6.23
C LYS A 4 24.55 -1.34 4.80
N ARG A 5 25.57 -2.16 4.50
CA ARG A 5 26.20 -2.20 3.15
C ARG A 5 25.44 -3.08 2.15
N LEU A 6 24.60 -4.01 2.62
CA LEU A 6 23.85 -4.90 1.74
C LEU A 6 22.64 -4.20 1.10
N PHE A 7 22.02 -3.25 1.81
CA PHE A 7 20.89 -2.46 1.29
C PHE A 7 21.31 -1.40 0.26
N ILE A 8 22.53 -0.85 0.38
CA ILE A 8 23.06 0.14 -0.59
C ILE A 8 23.47 -0.56 -1.90
N GLY A 9 23.98 -1.80 -1.83
CA GLY A 9 24.31 -2.59 -3.01
C GLY A 9 23.10 -2.98 -3.86
N LEU A 10 21.97 -3.31 -3.23
CA LEU A 10 20.74 -3.69 -3.94
C LEU A 10 20.05 -2.47 -4.61
N PHE A 11 20.19 -1.28 -4.03
CA PHE A 11 19.65 -0.03 -4.61
C PHE A 11 20.46 0.46 -5.82
N LEU A 12 21.79 0.23 -5.84
CA LEU A 12 22.63 0.57 -7.01
C LEU A 12 22.48 -0.42 -8.18
N TRP A 13 22.11 -1.68 -7.93
CA TRP A 13 21.94 -2.66 -9.01
C TRP A 13 20.66 -2.43 -9.84
N CYS A 14 19.60 -1.87 -9.24
CA CYS A 14 18.41 -1.44 -10.00
C CYS A 14 18.65 -0.21 -10.89
N LEU A 15 19.67 0.61 -10.61
CA LEU A 15 19.99 1.79 -11.44
C LEU A 15 20.85 1.44 -12.67
N ALA A 16 21.53 0.29 -12.68
CA ALA A 16 22.42 -0.13 -13.76
C ALA A 16 21.72 -0.91 -14.89
N CYS A 17 20.50 -1.42 -14.67
CA CYS A 17 19.77 -2.19 -15.69
C CYS A 17 18.94 -1.35 -16.67
N THR A 18 19.03 0.00 -16.65
CA THR A 18 18.28 0.86 -17.59
C THR A 18 19.12 1.35 -18.78
N PHE A 19 20.32 0.81 -19.03
CA PHE A 19 21.12 1.16 -20.20
C PHE A 19 21.47 -0.08 -21.02
N SER A 20 20.63 -0.44 -21.99
CA SER A 20 20.87 -1.27 -23.20
C SER A 20 19.51 -1.54 -23.87
N HIS A 21 19.22 -1.37 -25.16
CA HIS A 21 19.98 -1.10 -26.38
C HIS A 21 19.09 -0.29 -27.36
N ALA A 22 19.64 0.74 -27.99
CA ALA A 22 19.12 1.25 -29.25
C ALA A 22 20.00 0.65 -30.37
N GLN A 23 19.44 -0.22 -31.20
CA GLN A 23 20.12 -0.76 -32.38
C GLN A 23 19.68 0.02 -33.62
N GLU A 24 20.55 0.89 -34.14
CA GLU A 24 20.44 1.41 -35.50
C GLU A 24 20.80 0.29 -36.47
N THR A 25 19.91 -0.01 -37.42
CA THR A 25 20.21 -0.87 -38.56
C THR A 25 20.06 -0.03 -39.82
N ASN A 26 21.19 0.43 -40.38
CA ASN A 26 21.25 1.03 -41.71
C ASN A 26 21.15 -0.10 -42.75
N GLY A 27 19.96 -0.26 -43.33
CA GLY A 27 19.70 -1.16 -44.44
C GLY A 27 18.73 -0.50 -45.42
N THR A 28 19.26 0.09 -46.48
CA THR A 28 18.51 0.58 -47.64
C THR A 28 17.82 -0.59 -48.33
N ASN A 29 16.50 -0.69 -48.21
CA ASN A 29 15.62 -1.32 -49.19
C ASN A 29 14.24 -0.67 -49.10
N ALA A 30 13.88 0.06 -50.16
CA ALA A 30 12.58 0.68 -50.31
C ALA A 30 11.49 -0.39 -50.39
N ASN A 31 10.53 -0.38 -49.46
CA ASN A 31 9.18 -0.87 -49.67
C ASN A 31 8.23 -0.38 -48.56
N LEU A 32 7.25 0.43 -48.98
CA LEU A 32 5.98 0.72 -48.33
C LEU A 32 6.06 1.24 -46.88
N ILE A 33 6.09 2.57 -46.73
CA ILE A 33 5.55 3.23 -45.54
C ILE A 33 4.04 2.97 -45.52
N VAL A 34 3.62 1.80 -45.06
CA VAL A 34 2.34 1.69 -44.37
C VAL A 34 2.57 2.39 -43.05
N LYS A 35 2.36 3.70 -43.05
CA LYS A 35 2.06 4.43 -41.83
C LYS A 35 0.79 3.76 -41.33
N ASP A 36 0.91 2.84 -40.38
CA ASP A 36 -0.25 2.28 -39.70
C ASP A 36 -0.93 3.46 -38.99
N THR A 37 -1.82 4.11 -39.74
CA THR A 37 -2.55 5.31 -39.35
C THR A 37 -3.69 4.92 -38.40
N LEU A 38 -3.81 3.62 -38.11
CA LEU A 38 -4.64 3.05 -37.07
C LEU A 38 -3.73 2.64 -35.91
N GLY A 39 -3.18 3.63 -35.20
CA GLY A 39 -2.62 3.37 -33.87
C GLY A 39 -3.62 2.54 -33.08
N ASP A 40 -3.20 1.35 -32.67
CA ASP A 40 -4.06 0.26 -32.22
C ASP A 40 -5.22 0.78 -31.34
N GLN A 41 -6.43 0.79 -31.90
CA GLN A 41 -7.63 1.26 -31.21
C GLN A 41 -8.03 0.34 -30.04
N LYS A 42 -7.26 -0.70 -29.73
CA LYS A 42 -7.44 -1.54 -28.54
C LYS A 42 -6.28 -1.42 -27.55
N TYR A 43 -5.34 -0.49 -27.73
CA TYR A 43 -4.26 -0.28 -26.77
C TYR A 43 -4.81 0.00 -25.36
N ARG A 44 -4.33 -0.79 -24.39
CA ARG A 44 -4.65 -0.72 -22.96
C ARG A 44 -3.34 -0.61 -22.19
N GLU A 45 -3.25 0.35 -21.28
CA GLU A 45 -2.10 0.48 -20.37
C GLU A 45 -2.29 -0.41 -19.14
N ASP A 46 -2.18 -1.73 -19.34
CA ASP A 46 -2.14 -2.67 -18.23
C ASP A 46 -0.86 -2.40 -17.42
N GLN A 47 -1.01 -2.24 -16.10
CA GLN A 47 0.05 -1.73 -15.24
C GLN A 47 0.23 -2.62 -14.02
N PHE A 48 1.46 -3.09 -13.84
CA PHE A 48 1.92 -3.53 -12.53
C PHE A 48 2.22 -2.31 -11.68
N TYR A 49 2.03 -2.44 -10.37
CA TYR A 49 2.45 -1.42 -9.43
C TYR A 49 3.23 -2.01 -8.27
N LEU A 50 4.13 -1.22 -7.74
CA LEU A 50 4.83 -1.45 -6.49
C LEU A 50 4.82 -0.15 -5.69
N GLY A 51 4.42 -0.19 -4.43
CA GLY A 51 4.35 0.97 -3.58
C GLY A 51 4.87 0.71 -2.18
N VAL A 52 5.37 1.78 -1.57
CA VAL A 52 5.88 1.81 -0.20
C VAL A 52 5.16 2.92 0.54
N THR A 53 4.69 2.65 1.76
CA THR A 53 3.93 3.59 2.57
C THR A 53 4.48 3.72 3.98
N TYR A 54 4.31 4.92 4.53
CA TYR A 54 4.32 5.17 5.96
C TYR A 54 2.88 5.16 6.46
N ASN A 55 2.63 4.38 7.51
CA ASN A 55 1.28 4.10 7.99
C ASN A 55 1.02 4.87 9.28
N LEU A 56 -0.02 5.69 9.25
CA LEU A 56 -0.51 6.48 10.38
C LEU A 56 -1.79 5.85 10.92
N LEU A 57 -1.94 5.86 12.24
CA LEU A 57 -3.19 5.53 12.91
C LEU A 57 -3.97 6.82 13.15
N SER A 58 -5.26 6.79 12.88
CA SER A 58 -6.23 7.87 13.05
C SER A 58 -7.44 7.33 13.81
N SER A 59 -8.22 8.21 14.44
CA SER A 59 -9.36 7.81 15.27
C SER A 59 -8.97 6.84 16.39
N VAL A 60 -7.84 7.11 17.04
CA VAL A 60 -7.35 6.34 18.19
C VAL A 60 -7.77 6.99 19.52
N PRO A 61 -7.94 6.21 20.60
CA PRO A 61 -8.07 6.67 21.98
C PRO A 61 -7.04 7.73 22.36
N SER A 62 -7.39 8.59 23.30
CA SER A 62 -6.74 9.86 23.63
C SER A 62 -5.26 9.80 24.09
N THR A 63 -4.59 8.66 23.98
CA THR A 63 -3.21 8.44 24.45
C THR A 63 -2.42 7.46 23.59
N VAL A 64 -2.97 6.99 22.47
CA VAL A 64 -2.26 6.08 21.56
C VAL A 64 -1.28 6.87 20.70
N ASN A 65 -0.01 6.53 20.82
CA ASN A 65 1.06 7.11 20.01
C ASN A 65 1.65 6.06 19.06
N LEU A 66 2.01 6.50 17.86
CA LEU A 66 2.84 5.70 16.96
C LEU A 66 4.23 5.57 17.56
N ARG A 67 4.71 4.33 17.71
CA ARG A 67 6.02 4.03 18.28
C ARG A 67 6.69 2.92 17.48
N GLY A 68 7.89 3.19 16.98
CA GLY A 68 8.63 2.27 16.12
C GLY A 68 8.28 2.38 14.65
N LEU A 69 8.52 1.30 13.89
CA LEU A 69 8.31 1.27 12.44
C LEU A 69 6.83 1.04 12.10
N SER A 70 6.22 2.02 11.46
CA SER A 70 4.86 1.93 10.91
C SER A 70 4.89 2.18 9.40
N GLY A 71 4.84 1.11 8.62
CA GLY A 71 4.94 1.20 7.18
C GLY A 71 4.40 -0.03 6.48
N GLY A 72 4.29 0.08 5.16
CA GLY A 72 3.73 -0.98 4.34
C GLY A 72 4.38 -1.07 2.97
N ILE A 73 4.25 -2.25 2.38
CA ILE A 73 4.55 -2.50 0.98
C ILE A 73 3.28 -3.02 0.32
N HIS A 74 3.02 -2.59 -0.90
CA HIS A 74 1.89 -3.10 -1.67
C HIS A 74 2.28 -3.23 -3.13
N PHE A 75 1.80 -4.28 -3.78
CA PHE A 75 2.03 -4.52 -5.19
C PHE A 75 0.80 -5.12 -5.82
N GLY A 76 0.71 -5.09 -7.14
CA GLY A 76 -0.43 -5.64 -7.83
C GLY A 76 -0.43 -5.34 -9.30
N PHE A 77 -1.57 -5.62 -9.91
CA PHE A 77 -1.82 -5.47 -11.32
C PHE A 77 -3.17 -4.78 -11.51
N LEU A 78 -3.20 -3.81 -12.41
CA LEU A 78 -4.39 -3.05 -12.77
C LEU A 78 -4.58 -3.09 -14.27
N ARG A 79 -5.80 -3.43 -14.68
CA ARG A 79 -6.18 -3.50 -16.08
C ARG A 79 -6.98 -2.26 -16.46
N ASP A 80 -6.50 -1.54 -17.47
CA ASP A 80 -7.10 -0.27 -17.87
C ASP A 80 -8.24 -0.45 -18.86
N MET A 81 -9.30 0.35 -18.72
CA MET A 81 -10.44 0.43 -19.63
C MET A 81 -10.68 1.91 -19.98
N PRO A 82 -10.10 2.41 -21.09
CA PRO A 82 -10.32 3.78 -21.54
C PRO A 82 -11.81 4.03 -21.86
N ILE A 83 -12.35 5.17 -21.42
CA ILE A 83 -13.77 5.52 -21.61
C ILE A 83 -14.00 6.66 -22.60
N ASN A 84 -12.93 7.28 -23.11
CA ASN A 84 -13.04 8.39 -24.06
C ASN A 84 -12.14 8.19 -25.29
N GLU A 85 -12.49 8.85 -26.40
CA GLU A 85 -11.77 8.73 -27.68
C GLU A 85 -10.28 9.11 -27.57
N ARG A 86 -9.98 10.14 -26.76
CA ARG A 86 -8.59 10.57 -26.47
C ARG A 86 -7.81 9.60 -25.58
N ARG A 87 -8.49 8.62 -24.95
CA ARG A 87 -7.95 7.59 -24.05
C ARG A 87 -7.16 8.12 -22.85
N ASN A 88 -7.44 9.35 -22.45
CA ASN A 88 -6.78 9.99 -21.30
C ASN A 88 -7.62 9.89 -20.02
N ILE A 89 -8.83 9.32 -20.11
CA ILE A 89 -9.67 8.94 -18.98
C ILE A 89 -9.95 7.44 -19.08
N ALA A 90 -9.71 6.71 -17.99
CA ALA A 90 -9.95 5.27 -17.93
C ALA A 90 -10.53 4.87 -16.57
N ILE A 91 -11.25 3.75 -16.56
CA ILE A 91 -11.55 3.02 -15.34
C ILE A 91 -10.61 1.82 -15.32
N ALA A 92 -9.93 1.60 -14.19
CA ALA A 92 -9.06 0.46 -13.99
C ALA A 92 -9.62 -0.42 -12.88
N ALA A 93 -9.49 -1.74 -13.07
CA ALA A 93 -9.80 -2.72 -12.05
C ALA A 93 -8.70 -3.77 -12.01
N GLY A 94 -8.43 -4.33 -10.85
CA GLY A 94 -7.27 -5.19 -10.69
C GLY A 94 -7.24 -6.02 -9.43
N PHE A 95 -6.05 -6.51 -9.13
CA PHE A 95 -5.75 -7.31 -7.96
C PHE A 95 -4.45 -6.80 -7.31
N GLY A 96 -4.42 -6.82 -5.98
CA GLY A 96 -3.33 -6.32 -5.18
C GLY A 96 -3.04 -7.20 -3.96
N LEU A 97 -1.82 -7.07 -3.46
CA LEU A 97 -1.36 -7.60 -2.19
C LEU A 97 -0.75 -6.46 -1.40
N SER A 98 -1.08 -6.36 -0.11
CA SER A 98 -0.44 -5.44 0.81
C SER A 98 0.08 -6.18 2.03
N TYR A 99 1.21 -5.72 2.54
CA TYR A 99 1.74 -6.12 3.84
C TYR A 99 2.07 -4.86 4.62
N ASP A 100 1.47 -4.74 5.80
CA ASP A 100 1.53 -3.54 6.63
C ASP A 100 1.99 -3.88 8.04
N ILE A 101 2.75 -2.98 8.64
CA ILE A 101 3.18 -3.01 10.03
C ILE A 101 2.75 -1.69 10.67
N TYR A 102 2.16 -1.79 11.87
CA TYR A 102 1.75 -0.66 12.70
C TYR A 102 2.44 -0.80 14.06
N GLY A 103 3.49 -0.01 14.28
CA GLY A 103 4.11 0.14 15.59
C GLY A 103 3.37 1.21 16.41
N SER A 104 2.88 0.84 17.58
CA SER A 104 2.12 1.76 18.43
C SER A 104 2.21 1.40 19.91
N THR A 105 1.71 2.27 20.78
CA THR A 105 1.51 1.97 22.20
C THR A 105 0.24 1.15 22.48
N PHE A 106 -0.50 0.72 21.46
CA PHE A 106 -1.74 -0.06 21.65
C PHE A 106 -1.45 -1.55 21.76
N PHE A 107 -1.58 -2.10 22.96
CA PHE A 107 -1.37 -3.51 23.28
C PHE A 107 -2.63 -4.33 22.98
N ILE A 108 -2.42 -5.50 22.39
CA ILE A 108 -3.44 -6.51 22.16
C ILE A 108 -2.95 -7.81 22.79
N GLY A 109 -3.68 -8.28 23.79
CA GLY A 109 -3.39 -9.51 24.52
C GLY A 109 -4.64 -10.33 24.73
N GLU A 110 -4.54 -11.31 25.63
CA GLU A 110 -5.62 -12.24 25.94
C GLU A 110 -5.61 -12.53 27.45
N SER A 111 -6.80 -12.63 28.03
CA SER A 111 -7.02 -12.97 29.43
C SER A 111 -6.97 -14.48 29.66
N THR A 112 -6.95 -14.91 30.92
CA THR A 112 -7.05 -16.33 31.31
C THR A 112 -8.42 -16.98 30.99
N GLN A 113 -9.37 -16.18 30.49
CA GLN A 113 -10.72 -16.60 30.05
C GLN A 113 -10.90 -16.46 28.54
N ASP A 114 -9.83 -16.44 27.76
CA ASP A 114 -9.83 -16.32 26.29
C ASP A 114 -10.55 -15.06 25.77
N LYS A 115 -10.54 -14.00 26.58
CA LYS A 115 -11.06 -12.67 26.21
C LYS A 115 -9.94 -11.78 25.74
N THR A 116 -10.12 -11.12 24.61
CA THR A 116 -9.14 -10.16 24.10
C THR A 116 -9.02 -8.95 25.03
N ILE A 117 -7.79 -8.56 25.32
CA ILE A 117 -7.45 -7.41 26.14
C ILE A 117 -6.89 -6.32 25.22
N PHE A 118 -7.48 -5.13 25.29
CA PHE A 118 -7.01 -3.94 24.59
C PHE A 118 -6.53 -2.91 25.61
N THR A 119 -5.25 -2.58 25.60
CA THR A 119 -4.66 -1.65 26.58
C THR A 119 -3.82 -0.59 25.89
N VAL A 120 -4.00 0.67 26.26
CA VAL A 120 -3.08 1.74 25.84
C VAL A 120 -1.91 1.77 26.81
N LEU A 121 -0.70 1.47 26.32
CA LEU A 121 0.53 1.50 27.11
C LEU A 121 1.01 2.94 27.26
N THR A 122 0.83 3.52 28.44
CA THR A 122 1.41 4.82 28.80
C THR A 122 2.89 4.66 29.10
N SER A 123 3.71 5.61 28.63
CA SER A 123 5.18 5.58 28.72
C SER A 123 5.70 5.48 30.16
N ASP A 124 4.91 5.95 31.12
CA ASP A 124 5.31 6.07 32.53
C ASP A 124 5.03 4.78 33.32
N GLU A 125 4.19 3.88 32.79
CA GLU A 125 3.78 2.64 33.47
C GLU A 125 4.37 1.37 32.83
N TYR A 126 4.70 1.41 31.54
CA TYR A 126 5.09 0.22 30.78
C TYR A 126 6.42 0.40 30.03
N ASP A 127 7.44 -0.36 30.47
CA ASP A 127 8.69 -0.52 29.72
C ASP A 127 8.59 -1.71 28.76
N PHE A 128 8.77 -1.47 27.45
CA PHE A 128 8.68 -2.52 26.43
C PHE A 128 9.58 -2.22 25.21
N ASP A 129 10.12 -3.28 24.61
CA ASP A 129 11.03 -3.17 23.48
C ASP A 129 10.28 -2.99 22.16
N THR A 130 9.19 -3.73 21.96
CA THR A 130 8.47 -3.77 20.69
C THR A 130 6.99 -4.03 20.92
N ASN A 131 6.16 -3.22 20.29
CA ASN A 131 4.74 -3.50 20.14
C ASN A 131 4.32 -3.20 18.71
N ARG A 132 3.85 -4.21 17.99
CA ARG A 132 3.49 -4.09 16.58
C ARG A 132 2.29 -4.95 16.21
N PHE A 133 1.46 -4.41 15.35
CA PHE A 133 0.41 -5.13 14.66
C PHE A 133 0.77 -5.27 13.17
N SER A 134 0.72 -6.47 12.62
CA SER A 134 1.07 -6.74 11.22
C SER A 134 -0.09 -7.38 10.49
N THR A 135 -0.33 -6.98 9.24
CA THR A 135 -1.44 -7.49 8.42
C THR A 135 -0.98 -7.78 7.01
N ALA A 136 -1.49 -8.86 6.42
CA ALA A 136 -1.38 -9.14 4.99
C ALA A 136 -2.78 -9.19 4.38
N VAL A 137 -2.98 -8.46 3.29
CA VAL A 137 -4.30 -8.20 2.70
C VAL A 137 -4.24 -8.51 1.20
N ILE A 138 -5.25 -9.23 0.73
CA ILE A 138 -5.57 -9.34 -0.70
C ILE A 138 -6.55 -8.22 -1.05
N GLU A 139 -6.30 -7.47 -2.12
CA GLU A 139 -7.08 -6.28 -2.48
C GLU A 139 -7.60 -6.36 -3.92
N ALA A 140 -8.78 -5.82 -4.14
CA ALA A 140 -9.39 -5.56 -5.44
C ALA A 140 -9.50 -4.02 -5.62
N PRO A 141 -8.47 -3.38 -6.22
CA PRO A 141 -8.50 -1.96 -6.51
C PRO A 141 -9.38 -1.63 -7.73
N ILE A 142 -10.13 -0.53 -7.62
CA ILE A 142 -10.89 0.09 -8.70
C ILE A 142 -10.52 1.58 -8.74
N GLU A 143 -10.02 2.06 -9.86
CA GLU A 143 -9.48 3.42 -9.98
C GLU A 143 -10.09 4.14 -11.20
N LEU A 144 -10.59 5.35 -10.99
CA LEU A 144 -10.77 6.34 -12.04
C LEU A 144 -9.42 7.00 -12.31
N ARG A 145 -8.96 6.90 -13.55
CA ARG A 145 -7.63 7.33 -13.97
C ARG A 145 -7.73 8.47 -14.96
N TRP A 146 -7.07 9.57 -14.65
CA TRP A 146 -6.86 10.68 -15.57
C TRP A 146 -5.39 10.84 -15.90
N ARG A 147 -5.10 11.15 -17.16
CA ARG A 147 -3.75 11.39 -17.68
C ARG A 147 -3.72 12.66 -18.52
N SER A 148 -2.59 13.35 -18.47
CA SER A 148 -2.31 14.47 -19.37
C SER A 148 -1.84 14.00 -20.76
N SER A 149 -1.42 12.74 -20.93
CA SER A 149 -0.96 12.18 -22.21
C SER A 149 -2.08 11.98 -23.24
N THR A 150 -1.67 11.98 -24.50
CA THR A 150 -2.36 11.34 -25.63
C THR A 150 -1.54 10.12 -26.07
N ALA A 151 -2.09 9.25 -26.94
CA ALA A 151 -1.43 8.04 -27.46
C ALA A 151 -0.04 8.25 -28.12
N GLN A 152 0.42 9.50 -28.26
CA GLN A 152 1.64 9.91 -28.97
C GLN A 152 2.66 10.63 -28.07
N LYS A 153 2.40 10.83 -26.75
CA LYS A 153 3.30 11.57 -25.84
C LYS A 153 3.78 10.71 -24.66
N TYR A 154 5.11 10.61 -24.50
CA TYR A 154 5.80 9.73 -23.55
C TYR A 154 6.05 10.33 -22.14
N GLY A 155 5.63 11.59 -21.89
CA GLY A 155 5.76 12.25 -20.58
C GLY A 155 4.43 12.86 -20.14
N PHE A 156 3.89 12.41 -19.01
CA PHE A 156 2.56 12.86 -18.57
C PHE A 156 2.32 12.83 -17.07
N TRP A 157 1.47 13.77 -16.64
CA TRP A 157 0.84 13.78 -15.34
C TRP A 157 -0.22 12.70 -15.24
N ARG A 158 -0.29 12.07 -14.07
CA ARG A 158 -1.27 11.05 -13.69
C ARG A 158 -2.01 11.53 -12.45
N VAL A 159 -3.32 11.39 -12.45
CA VAL A 159 -4.16 11.60 -11.26
C VAL A 159 -5.17 10.48 -11.23
N TYR A 160 -5.02 9.56 -10.26
CA TYR A 160 -5.84 8.38 -10.11
C TYR A 160 -6.56 8.44 -8.77
N ALA A 161 -7.88 8.40 -8.79
CA ALA A 161 -8.72 8.34 -7.60
C ALA A 161 -9.47 7.01 -7.60
N GLY A 162 -9.54 6.33 -6.48
CA GLY A 162 -10.08 4.98 -6.47
C GLY A 162 -10.59 4.50 -5.12
N PHE A 163 -11.14 3.30 -5.15
CA PHE A 163 -11.56 2.54 -4.00
C PHE A 163 -10.87 1.19 -4.00
N ARG A 164 -10.60 0.66 -2.81
CA ARG A 164 -10.06 -0.69 -2.63
C ARG A 164 -10.96 -1.46 -1.69
N VAL A 165 -11.30 -2.67 -2.12
CA VAL A 165 -11.93 -3.68 -1.27
C VAL A 165 -10.88 -4.73 -1.00
N GLY A 166 -10.64 -5.07 0.26
CA GLY A 166 -9.62 -6.03 0.64
C GLY A 166 -10.07 -6.96 1.74
N TYR A 167 -9.37 -8.09 1.84
CA TYR A 167 -9.56 -9.10 2.87
C TYR A 167 -8.22 -9.45 3.50
N ALA A 168 -8.10 -9.22 4.80
CA ALA A 168 -6.94 -9.56 5.61
C ALA A 168 -6.95 -11.07 5.88
N TYR A 169 -6.18 -11.82 5.08
CA TYR A 169 -6.05 -13.26 5.24
C TYR A 169 -5.05 -13.65 6.34
N TRP A 170 -4.21 -12.71 6.77
CA TRP A 170 -3.26 -12.90 7.86
C TRP A 170 -3.10 -11.63 8.69
N TYR A 171 -3.04 -11.79 10.00
CA TYR A 171 -2.73 -10.73 10.94
C TYR A 171 -2.02 -11.28 12.17
N LYS A 172 -1.26 -10.43 12.86
CA LYS A 172 -0.54 -10.79 14.08
C LYS A 172 -0.24 -9.56 14.93
N ALA A 173 -0.65 -9.57 16.19
CA ALA A 173 -0.12 -8.67 17.20
C ALA A 173 1.09 -9.31 17.88
N LYS A 174 2.17 -8.55 18.08
CA LYS A 174 3.35 -8.99 18.81
C LYS A 174 3.81 -7.89 19.76
N PHE A 175 3.90 -8.26 21.04
CA PHE A 175 4.44 -7.46 22.12
C PHE A 175 5.65 -8.15 22.74
N VAL A 176 6.69 -7.38 23.03
CA VAL A 176 7.95 -7.85 23.64
C VAL A 176 8.38 -6.89 24.73
N GLN A 177 8.65 -7.44 25.91
CA GLN A 177 9.18 -6.78 27.09
C GLN A 177 10.23 -7.69 27.74
N THR A 178 11.09 -7.15 28.61
CA THR A 178 12.05 -7.92 29.39
C THR A 178 11.39 -9.11 30.09
N GLY A 179 11.77 -10.33 29.67
CA GLY A 179 11.24 -11.58 30.25
C GLY A 179 9.83 -11.98 29.79
N ASN A 180 9.18 -11.23 28.89
CA ASN A 180 7.82 -11.53 28.43
C ASN A 180 7.64 -11.28 26.92
N THR A 181 6.98 -12.20 26.22
CA THR A 181 6.59 -12.04 24.81
C THR A 181 5.17 -12.53 24.63
N VAL A 182 4.31 -11.64 24.13
CA VAL A 182 2.90 -11.95 23.85
C VAL A 182 2.69 -11.89 22.34
N ILE A 183 2.08 -12.93 21.78
CA ILE A 183 1.74 -13.02 20.37
C ILE A 183 0.26 -13.37 20.26
N GLN A 184 -0.49 -12.57 19.51
CA GLN A 184 -1.90 -12.81 19.26
C GLN A 184 -2.14 -12.94 17.75
N THR A 185 -2.74 -14.06 17.35
CA THR A 185 -3.10 -14.38 15.95
C THR A 185 -4.58 -14.67 15.78
N ASP A 186 -5.31 -14.81 16.87
CA ASP A 186 -6.76 -14.87 16.87
C ASP A 186 -7.30 -13.71 17.70
N ILE A 187 -8.05 -12.83 17.05
CA ILE A 187 -8.57 -11.59 17.64
C ILE A 187 -9.99 -11.48 17.08
N PRO A 188 -11.01 -11.91 17.83
CA PRO A 188 -12.40 -11.95 17.36
C PRO A 188 -12.93 -10.59 16.89
N GLU A 189 -12.46 -9.51 17.51
CA GLU A 189 -12.84 -8.14 17.18
C GLU A 189 -12.11 -7.62 15.92
N PHE A 190 -11.10 -8.32 15.40
CA PHE A 190 -10.37 -7.85 14.23
C PHE A 190 -11.23 -7.99 12.97
N ASN A 191 -11.63 -6.84 12.42
CA ASN A 191 -12.35 -6.80 11.16
C ASN A 191 -11.40 -7.19 10.03
N ARG A 192 -11.71 -8.27 9.31
CA ARG A 192 -10.86 -8.75 8.21
C ARG A 192 -11.13 -8.01 6.90
N THR A 193 -12.28 -7.35 6.77
CA THR A 193 -12.63 -6.58 5.57
C THR A 193 -11.95 -5.23 5.62
N ARG A 194 -11.34 -4.81 4.52
CA ARG A 194 -10.71 -3.48 4.37
C ARG A 194 -11.41 -2.74 3.24
N LEU A 195 -11.98 -1.60 3.54
CA LEU A 195 -12.56 -0.68 2.58
C LEU A 195 -11.76 0.61 2.64
N ALA A 196 -11.27 1.08 1.50
CA ALA A 196 -10.44 2.27 1.47
C ALA A 196 -10.68 3.14 0.25
N ALA A 197 -10.49 4.44 0.45
CA ALA A 197 -10.36 5.40 -0.63
C ALA A 197 -8.88 5.64 -0.89
N THR A 198 -8.50 5.78 -2.16
CA THR A 198 -7.11 5.97 -2.58
C THR A 198 -6.99 7.12 -3.55
N LEU A 199 -5.89 7.87 -3.44
CA LEU A 199 -5.51 8.92 -4.35
C LEU A 199 -4.04 8.78 -4.71
N SER A 200 -3.74 8.79 -6.00
CA SER A 200 -2.39 8.86 -6.51
C SER A 200 -2.25 10.01 -7.49
N PHE A 201 -1.16 10.74 -7.40
CA PHE A 201 -0.83 11.76 -8.40
C PHE A 201 0.68 11.88 -8.58
N GLY A 202 1.11 12.17 -9.79
CA GLY A 202 2.52 12.29 -10.07
C GLY A 202 2.82 12.32 -11.55
N TYR A 203 4.10 12.07 -11.86
CA TYR A 203 4.64 12.22 -13.21
C TYR A 203 5.29 10.91 -13.64
N ASN A 204 4.84 10.38 -14.79
CA ASN A 204 5.30 9.10 -15.33
C ASN A 204 5.19 7.94 -14.32
N LYS A 205 6.30 7.24 -14.07
CA LYS A 205 6.32 6.01 -13.27
C LYS A 205 6.17 6.29 -11.77
N VAL A 206 6.67 7.43 -11.27
CA VAL A 206 6.74 7.73 -9.83
C VAL A 206 5.60 8.64 -9.42
N ASN A 207 4.77 8.19 -8.49
CA ASN A 207 3.58 8.92 -8.06
C ASN A 207 3.49 8.95 -6.55
N PHE A 208 3.02 10.06 -6.00
CA PHE A 208 2.57 10.11 -4.63
C PHE A 208 1.35 9.20 -4.47
N TYR A 209 1.19 8.61 -3.29
CA TYR A 209 0.10 7.72 -2.95
C TYR A 209 -0.45 8.05 -1.57
N ALA A 210 -1.77 8.19 -1.49
CA ALA A 210 -2.52 8.35 -0.27
C ALA A 210 -3.63 7.29 -0.20
N TYR A 211 -3.85 6.75 0.98
CA TYR A 211 -4.85 5.75 1.29
C TYR A 211 -5.53 6.14 2.60
N TYR A 212 -6.86 6.03 2.63
CA TYR A 212 -7.68 6.26 3.81
C TYR A 212 -8.60 5.06 4.04
N SER A 213 -8.49 4.42 5.22
CA SER A 213 -9.39 3.34 5.64
C SER A 213 -10.76 3.90 6.01
N ILE A 214 -11.79 3.44 5.31
CA ILE A 214 -13.18 3.85 5.50
C ILE A 214 -13.78 3.14 6.71
N ASN A 215 -13.52 1.84 6.86
CA ASN A 215 -14.00 1.05 7.99
C ASN A 215 -12.94 0.94 9.10
N PRO A 216 -13.36 0.73 10.36
CA PRO A 216 -12.45 0.56 11.48
C PRO A 216 -11.70 -0.78 11.40
N PHE A 217 -10.54 -0.82 12.05
CA PHE A 217 -9.69 -2.00 12.11
C PHE A 217 -10.27 -3.09 13.01
N PHE A 218 -10.92 -2.67 14.10
CA PHE A 218 -11.56 -3.53 15.08
C PHE A 218 -13.05 -3.18 15.15
N ASP A 219 -13.90 -4.19 15.25
CA ASP A 219 -15.34 -4.04 15.42
C ASP A 219 -15.69 -4.20 16.91
N ASN A 220 -16.38 -3.21 17.49
CA ASN A 220 -16.87 -3.23 18.87
C ASN A 220 -15.77 -3.44 19.95
N ALA A 221 -14.51 -3.12 19.63
CA ALA A 221 -13.42 -3.20 20.59
C ALA A 221 -13.45 -2.02 21.56
N VAL A 222 -13.26 -2.32 22.85
CA VAL A 222 -13.22 -1.34 23.93
C VAL A 222 -11.95 -1.55 24.73
N THR A 223 -11.24 -0.46 25.04
CA THR A 223 -10.04 -0.52 25.88
C THR A 223 -10.41 -0.98 27.29
N THR A 224 -9.68 -1.97 27.82
CA THR A 224 -9.94 -2.54 29.15
C THR A 224 -9.58 -1.56 30.28
N ASN A 225 -8.61 -0.67 30.07
CA ASN A 225 -8.14 0.26 31.09
C ASN A 225 -8.91 1.60 31.13
N THR A 226 -9.33 2.15 29.99
CA THR A 226 -10.03 3.46 29.93
C THR A 226 -11.50 3.38 29.54
N GLY A 227 -11.98 2.23 29.04
CA GLY A 227 -13.37 2.08 28.56
C GLY A 227 -13.69 2.84 27.27
N GLU A 228 -12.69 3.35 26.54
CA GLU A 228 -12.84 4.04 25.26
C GLU A 228 -13.05 3.05 24.10
N ASN A 229 -13.86 3.44 23.12
CA ASN A 229 -14.03 2.69 21.87
C ASN A 229 -12.75 2.71 21.03
N VAL A 230 -12.42 1.58 20.41
CA VAL A 230 -11.22 1.37 19.59
C VAL A 230 -11.60 1.42 18.11
N ASP A 231 -11.89 2.61 17.60
CA ASP A 231 -12.31 2.83 16.20
C ASP A 231 -11.14 3.09 15.24
N PHE A 232 -10.12 2.23 15.31
CA PHE A 232 -8.85 2.48 14.64
C PHE A 232 -9.01 2.58 13.12
N ARG A 233 -8.60 3.72 12.54
CA ARG A 233 -8.54 3.90 11.08
C ARG A 233 -7.13 4.16 10.66
N THR A 234 -6.77 3.79 9.44
CA THR A 234 -5.42 3.99 8.92
C THR A 234 -5.39 5.02 7.81
N ILE A 235 -4.37 5.86 7.85
CA ILE A 235 -3.97 6.74 6.75
C ILE A 235 -2.60 6.24 6.29
N LYS A 236 -2.46 5.89 5.02
CA LYS A 236 -1.15 5.50 4.47
C LYS A 236 -0.71 6.52 3.45
N LEU A 237 0.51 7.03 3.61
CA LEU A 237 1.10 8.02 2.71
C LEU A 237 2.42 7.46 2.17
N GLY A 238 2.69 7.65 0.88
CA GLY A 238 3.92 7.12 0.32
C GLY A 238 4.07 7.35 -1.17
N ILE A 239 4.79 6.42 -1.80
CA ILE A 239 5.14 6.48 -3.21
C ILE A 239 4.69 5.18 -3.86
N ILE A 240 4.08 5.29 -5.04
CA ILE A 240 3.70 4.18 -5.90
C ILE A 240 4.39 4.31 -7.26
N PHE A 241 4.94 3.20 -7.71
CA PHE A 241 5.61 3.04 -8.99
C PHE A 241 4.70 2.24 -9.92
N TYR A 242 4.40 2.77 -11.10
CA TYR A 242 3.69 2.04 -12.15
C TYR A 242 4.68 1.55 -13.20
N ILE A 243 4.54 0.27 -13.55
CA ILE A 243 5.39 -0.48 -14.47
C ILE A 243 4.49 -1.03 -15.58
N LEU A 244 4.86 -0.74 -16.83
CA LEU A 244 4.28 -1.34 -18.04
C LEU A 244 5.12 -2.54 -18.46
#